data_AF-A0A2D8LFI1-F1
#
_entry.id   AF-A0A2D8LFI1-F1
#
_cell.length_a   1.000
_cell.length_b   1.000
_cell.length_c   1.000
_cell.angle_alpha   90.00
_cell.angle_beta   90.00
_cell.angle_gamma   90.00
#
_symmetry.space_group_name_H-M   'P 1'
#
loop_
_entity.id
_entity.type
_entity.pdbx_description
1 polymer ?
#
loop_
_entity_poly.entity_id
_entity_poly.type
_entity_poly.pdbx_seq_one_letter_code
_entity_poly.pdbx_strand_id
1 'polypeptide(L)'
;MACGEIGLKVNYFYSLTPRQFFNIQAGYFKKQERLLENDWLQTKVLSYFVFSSIPKKKAKQKSFPDFVEAFFETKQEYKPERLDENPEERRERLRAFFNKVDKKRDVEQSG
;
A
#
# COMPACT_ATOMS: atom_id res chain seq x y z
N MET A 1 18.18 5.58 -17.23
CA MET A 1 18.21 4.88 -18.54
C MET A 1 17.14 3.79 -18.53
N ALA A 2 15.95 4.05 -19.08
CA ALA A 2 14.81 3.12 -18.99
C ALA A 2 14.96 1.82 -19.81
N CYS A 3 15.85 1.79 -20.81
CA CYS A 3 16.07 0.59 -21.64
C CYS A 3 16.76 -0.56 -20.89
N GLY A 4 17.58 -0.26 -19.89
CA GLY A 4 18.30 -1.28 -19.11
C GLY A 4 17.37 -2.12 -18.24
N GLU A 5 16.38 -1.49 -17.61
CA GLU A 5 15.42 -2.16 -16.71
C GLU A 5 14.41 -3.01 -17.47
N ILE A 6 13.95 -2.54 -18.64
CA ILE A 6 13.04 -3.29 -19.51
C ILE A 6 13.78 -4.40 -20.28
N GLY A 7 15.12 -4.38 -20.29
CA GLY A 7 15.96 -5.39 -20.96
C GLY A 7 16.04 -5.22 -22.47
N LEU A 8 15.84 -4.01 -22.99
CA LEU A 8 15.95 -3.71 -24.41
C LEU A 8 17.36 -3.26 -24.77
N LYS A 9 17.93 -3.86 -25.82
CA LYS A 9 19.17 -3.36 -26.43
C LYS A 9 18.91 -1.97 -27.02
N VAL A 10 19.84 -1.04 -26.83
CA VAL A 10 19.72 0.35 -27.31
C VAL A 10 19.45 0.41 -28.83
N ASN A 11 20.17 -0.38 -29.61
CA ASN A 11 19.98 -0.45 -31.07
C ASN A 11 18.59 -0.98 -31.46
N TYR A 12 18.03 -1.90 -30.66
CA TYR A 12 16.70 -2.43 -30.89
C TYR A 12 15.63 -1.39 -30.53
N PHE A 13 15.83 -0.62 -29.46
CA PHE A 13 14.92 0.45 -29.06
C PHE A 13 14.68 1.47 -30.19
N TYR A 14 15.75 1.92 -30.86
CA TYR A 14 15.62 2.85 -31.99
C TYR A 14 14.99 2.25 -33.25
N SER A 15 14.92 0.92 -33.35
CA SER A 15 14.25 0.23 -34.46
C SER A 15 12.75 0.02 -34.21
N LEU A 16 12.25 0.26 -33.00
CA LEU A 16 10.85 0.03 -32.64
C LEU A 16 9.94 1.17 -33.09
N THR A 17 8.75 0.79 -33.57
CA THR A 17 7.65 1.75 -33.71
C THR A 17 7.06 2.11 -32.34
N PRO A 18 6.43 3.28 -32.18
CA PRO A 18 5.80 3.68 -30.92
C PRO A 18 4.78 2.64 -30.39
N ARG A 19 4.02 2.01 -31.29
CA ARG A 19 3.05 0.96 -30.92
C ARG A 19 3.73 -0.29 -30.38
N GLN A 20 4.83 -0.72 -31.00
CA GLN A 20 5.59 -1.88 -30.51
C GLN A 20 6.22 -1.59 -29.16
N PHE A 21 6.77 -0.39 -28.98
CA PHE A 21 7.31 0.03 -27.68
C PHE A 21 6.24 0.04 -26.59
N PHE A 22 5.06 0.62 -26.87
CA PHE A 22 3.94 0.64 -25.93
C PHE A 22 3.50 -0.76 -25.51
N ASN A 23 3.41 -1.71 -26.45
CA ASN A 23 3.05 -3.09 -26.15
C ASN A 23 4.10 -3.79 -25.27
N ILE A 24 5.39 -3.57 -25.53
CA ILE A 24 6.49 -4.10 -24.72
C ILE A 24 6.42 -3.52 -23.31
N GLN A 25 6.25 -2.20 -23.20
CA GLN A 25 6.13 -1.51 -21.92
C GLN A 25 4.93 -2.02 -21.11
N ALA A 26 3.76 -2.18 -21.74
CA ALA A 26 2.58 -2.73 -21.10
C ALA A 26 2.79 -4.17 -20.61
N GLY A 27 3.48 -5.00 -21.40
CA GLY A 27 3.86 -6.35 -21.00
C GLY A 27 4.83 -6.37 -19.82
N TYR A 28 5.82 -5.47 -19.82
CA TYR A 28 6.77 -5.31 -18.71
C TYR A 28 6.06 -4.90 -17.42
N PHE A 29 5.17 -3.91 -17.46
CA PHE A 29 4.43 -3.48 -16.27
C PHE A 29 3.54 -4.57 -15.70
N LYS A 30 2.81 -5.31 -16.55
CA LYS A 30 2.03 -6.49 -16.10
C LYS A 30 2.90 -7.56 -15.43
N LYS A 31 4.14 -7.73 -15.91
CA LYS A 31 5.10 -8.65 -15.27
C LYS A 31 5.53 -8.13 -13.90
N GLN A 32 5.84 -6.83 -13.78
CA GLN A 32 6.24 -6.21 -12.52
C GLN A 32 5.11 -6.26 -11.48
N GLU A 33 3.88 -5.98 -11.89
CA GLU A 33 2.69 -6.11 -11.02
C GLU A 33 2.55 -7.54 -10.50
N ARG A 34 2.67 -8.56 -11.36
CA ARG A 34 2.59 -9.96 -10.93
C ARG A 34 3.72 -10.37 -9.96
N LEU A 35 4.93 -9.84 -10.16
CA LEU A 35 6.04 -10.08 -9.24
C LEU A 35 5.74 -9.46 -7.87
N LEU A 36 5.27 -8.21 -7.87
CA LEU A 36 4.86 -7.52 -6.65
C LEU A 36 3.75 -8.30 -5.92
N GLU A 37 2.72 -8.74 -6.63
CA GLU A 37 1.63 -9.57 -6.07
C GLU A 37 2.18 -10.85 -5.42
N ASN A 38 3.08 -11.56 -6.09
CA ASN A 38 3.72 -12.77 -5.55
C ASN A 38 4.56 -12.49 -4.30
N ASP A 39 5.34 -11.41 -4.31
CA ASP A 39 6.17 -11.01 -3.16
C ASP A 39 5.29 -10.70 -1.94
N TRP A 40 4.14 -10.05 -2.18
CA TRP A 40 3.15 -9.80 -1.13
C TRP A 40 2.53 -11.09 -0.59
N LEU A 41 2.18 -12.04 -1.45
CA LEU A 41 1.66 -13.35 -1.01
C LEU A 41 2.70 -14.11 -0.18
N GLN A 42 3.96 -14.13 -0.61
CA GLN A 42 5.05 -14.76 0.14
C GLN A 42 5.24 -14.09 1.50
N THR A 43 5.20 -12.76 1.54
CA THR A 43 5.31 -11.99 2.79
C THR A 43 4.12 -12.26 3.71
N LYS A 44 2.90 -12.38 3.18
CA LYS A 44 1.68 -12.76 3.93
C LYS A 44 1.81 -14.17 4.52
N VAL A 45 2.34 -15.13 3.77
CA VAL A 45 2.62 -16.49 4.25
C VAL A 45 3.66 -16.48 5.36
N LEU A 46 4.80 -15.83 5.15
CA LEU A 46 5.89 -15.79 6.12
C LEU A 46 5.44 -15.12 7.42
N SER A 47 4.79 -13.96 7.31
CA SER A 47 4.28 -13.23 8.47
C SER A 47 3.25 -14.07 9.24
N TYR A 48 2.35 -14.80 8.56
CA TYR A 48 1.41 -15.70 9.24
C TYR A 48 2.11 -16.72 10.13
N PHE A 49 3.14 -17.40 9.62
CA PHE A 49 3.90 -18.37 10.40
C PHE A 49 4.67 -17.73 11.56
N VAL A 50 5.30 -16.58 11.33
CA VAL A 50 6.01 -15.83 12.37
C VAL A 50 5.05 -15.43 13.49
N PHE A 51 3.90 -14.83 13.16
CA PHE A 51 2.96 -14.32 14.16
C PHE A 51 2.08 -15.41 14.81
N SER A 52 1.85 -16.53 14.14
CA SER A 52 1.15 -17.69 14.71
C SER A 52 2.03 -18.45 15.69
N SER A 53 3.36 -18.43 15.52
CA SER A 53 4.30 -19.07 16.44
C SER A 53 4.41 -18.38 17.81
N ILE A 54 3.96 -17.13 17.91
CA ILE A 54 3.98 -16.37 19.18
C ILE A 54 2.80 -16.81 20.04
N PRO A 55 3.03 -17.42 21.23
CA PRO A 55 1.95 -17.89 22.09
C PRO A 55 1.16 -16.69 22.63
N LYS A 56 -0.05 -16.47 22.11
CA LYS A 56 -0.93 -15.42 22.59
C LYS A 56 -1.72 -15.91 23.80
N LYS A 57 -1.51 -15.29 24.97
CA LYS A 57 -2.23 -15.64 26.21
C LYS A 57 -3.76 -15.46 26.13
N LYS A 58 -4.30 -14.66 25.19
CA LYS A 58 -5.75 -14.32 25.13
C LYS A 58 -6.34 -14.00 23.75
N ALA A 59 -5.59 -14.05 22.66
CA ALA A 59 -6.10 -13.62 21.35
C ALA A 59 -6.40 -14.81 20.43
N LYS A 60 -7.62 -14.85 19.88
CA LYS A 60 -7.98 -15.78 18.80
C LYS A 60 -7.00 -15.59 17.65
N GLN A 61 -6.30 -16.66 17.26
CA GLN A 61 -5.55 -16.66 16.01
C GLN A 61 -6.55 -16.50 14.87
N LYS A 62 -6.28 -15.51 13.99
CA LYS A 62 -7.01 -15.39 12.73
C LYS A 62 -6.62 -16.56 11.83
N SER A 63 -7.56 -17.03 11.02
CA SER A 63 -7.29 -18.01 9.98
C SER A 63 -6.37 -17.39 8.91
N PHE A 64 -5.61 -18.20 8.18
CA PHE A 64 -4.70 -17.70 7.15
C PHE A 64 -5.36 -16.78 6.10
N PRO A 65 -6.57 -17.09 5.57
CA PRO A 65 -7.29 -16.18 4.67
C PRO A 65 -7.49 -14.78 5.25
N ASP A 66 -7.79 -14.70 6.55
CA ASP A 66 -8.13 -13.45 7.25
C ASP A 66 -6.90 -12.73 7.82
N PHE A 67 -5.70 -13.28 7.61
CA PHE A 67 -4.54 -12.91 8.41
C PHE A 67 -4.02 -11.50 8.12
N VAL A 68 -4.12 -11.01 6.89
CA VAL A 68 -3.89 -9.64 6.42
C VAL A 68 -4.47 -9.59 5.00
N GLU A 69 -5.25 -8.57 4.65
CA GLU A 69 -5.67 -8.38 3.25
C GLU A 69 -4.49 -7.89 2.41
N ALA A 70 -4.26 -8.50 1.26
CA ALA A 70 -3.27 -7.99 0.31
C ALA A 70 -3.81 -6.73 -0.39
N PHE A 71 -2.94 -5.79 -0.74
CA PHE A 71 -3.34 -4.49 -1.31
C PHE A 71 -4.17 -4.62 -2.61
N PHE A 72 -4.02 -5.73 -3.34
CA PHE A 72 -4.73 -6.04 -4.59
C PHE A 72 -5.95 -6.95 -4.40
N GLU A 73 -6.14 -7.54 -3.21
CA GLU A 73 -7.34 -8.33 -2.88
C GLU A 73 -8.51 -7.38 -2.57
N THR A 74 -8.23 -6.21 -2.00
CA THR A 74 -9.25 -5.20 -1.73
C THR A 74 -9.61 -4.49 -3.04
N LYS A 75 -10.73 -4.84 -3.64
CA LYS A 75 -11.46 -3.93 -4.54
C LYS A 75 -11.98 -2.77 -3.69
N GLN A 76 -11.09 -1.89 -3.24
CA GLN A 76 -11.54 -0.59 -2.79
C GLN A 76 -12.08 0.10 -4.04
N GLU A 77 -13.40 0.00 -4.24
CA GLU A 77 -14.12 1.14 -4.77
C GLU A 77 -13.62 2.31 -3.95
N TYR A 78 -12.77 3.14 -4.55
CA TYR A 78 -12.41 4.41 -3.98
C TYR A 78 -13.72 5.19 -3.88
N LYS A 79 -14.44 5.02 -2.79
CA LYS A 79 -15.48 5.94 -2.38
C LYS A 79 -14.68 7.14 -1.93
N PRO A 80 -14.63 8.24 -2.71
CA PRO A 80 -14.03 9.45 -2.19
C PRO A 80 -14.71 9.70 -0.84
N GLU A 81 -13.93 9.71 0.23
CA GLU A 81 -14.44 10.11 1.54
C GLU A 81 -15.01 11.52 1.35
N ARG A 82 -16.35 11.57 1.28
CA ARG A 82 -17.23 12.74 1.28
C ARG A 82 -16.50 14.05 0.93
N LEU A 83 -16.51 14.37 -0.36
CA LEU A 83 -16.20 15.72 -0.85
C LEU A 83 -17.20 16.79 -0.35
N ASP A 84 -18.22 16.39 0.41
CA ASP A 84 -19.30 17.26 0.92
C ASP A 84 -19.10 17.75 2.37
N GLU A 85 -17.95 17.51 3.01
CA GLU A 85 -17.69 18.17 4.30
C GLU A 85 -17.33 19.64 4.08
N ASN A 86 -18.17 20.54 4.61
CA ASN A 86 -17.90 21.98 4.60
C ASN A 86 -16.47 22.20 5.18
N PRO A 87 -15.56 22.85 4.43
CA PRO A 87 -14.16 23.01 4.83
C PRO A 87 -13.98 23.66 6.22
N GLU A 88 -14.97 24.41 6.70
CA GLU A 88 -14.96 24.98 8.06
C GLU A 88 -15.12 23.91 9.15
N GLU A 89 -16.06 22.96 8.99
CA GLU A 89 -16.29 21.89 9.96
C GLU A 89 -15.07 20.96 10.07
N ARG A 90 -14.38 20.74 8.96
CA ARG A 90 -13.14 19.96 8.92
C ARG A 90 -12.01 20.67 9.68
N ARG A 91 -11.89 21.99 9.53
CA ARG A 91 -10.90 22.81 10.26
C ARG A 91 -11.16 22.83 11.75
N GLU A 92 -12.41 22.93 12.18
CA GLU A 92 -12.76 22.91 13.61
C GLU A 92 -12.45 21.57 14.26
N ARG A 93 -12.77 20.45 13.58
CA ARG A 93 -12.42 19.11 14.07
C ARG A 93 -10.92 18.92 14.25
N LEU A 94 -10.13 19.38 13.27
CA LEU A 94 -8.67 19.33 13.36
C LEU A 94 -8.13 20.18 14.51
N ARG A 95 -8.62 21.41 14.67
CA ARG A 95 -8.24 22.27 15.82
C ARG A 95 -8.59 21.63 17.15
N ALA A 96 -9.77 21.05 17.29
CA ALA A 96 -10.20 20.36 18.51
C ALA A 96 -9.36 19.12 18.81
N PHE A 97 -8.91 18.39 17.79
CA PHE A 97 -8.00 17.26 17.93
C PHE A 97 -6.62 17.71 18.44
N PHE A 98 -5.99 18.71 17.79
CA PHE A 98 -4.68 19.20 18.21
C PHE A 98 -4.69 19.82 19.61
N ASN A 99 -5.73 20.58 19.96
CA ASN A 99 -5.89 21.11 21.32
C ASN A 99 -5.97 20.02 22.40
N LYS A 100 -6.50 18.82 22.07
CA LYS A 100 -6.50 17.69 23.01
C LYS A 100 -5.13 17.02 23.11
N VAL A 101 -4.39 16.98 22.02
CA VAL A 101 -3.02 16.44 21.98
C VAL A 101 -2.08 17.34 22.77
N ASP A 102 -2.15 18.66 22.57
CA ASP A 102 -1.31 19.64 23.24
C ASP A 102 -1.58 19.67 24.75
N LYS A 103 -2.86 19.64 25.16
CA LYS A 103 -3.22 19.53 26.59
C LYS A 103 -2.69 18.27 27.26
N LYS A 104 -2.63 17.14 26.55
CA LYS A 104 -2.04 15.91 27.10
C LYS A 104 -0.53 16.04 27.25
N ARG A 105 0.13 16.71 26.31
CA ARG A 105 1.57 16.95 26.33
C ARG A 105 2.00 17.88 27.48
N ASP A 106 1.22 18.91 27.77
CA ASP A 106 1.51 19.83 28.89
C ASP A 106 1.33 19.16 30.27
N VAL A 107 0.40 18.21 30.38
CA VAL A 107 0.18 17.43 31.61
C VAL A 107 1.33 16.43 31.87
N GLU A 108 1.91 15.85 30.82
CA GLU A 108 3.05 14.94 30.93
C GLU A 108 4.40 15.66 31.17
N GLN A 109 4.49 16.97 30.87
CA GLN A 109 5.71 17.77 31.13
C GLN A 109 5.69 18.52 32.48
N SER A 110 4.57 18.51 33.19
CA SER A 110 4.41 19.21 34.49
C SER A 110 4.39 18.27 35.70
N GLY A 111 4.66 16.96 35.51
CA GLY A 111 4.81 15.95 36.56
C GLY A 111 6.20 15.33 36.52
#